data_AF-A0A1V3N4L5-F1
#
_entry.id   AF-A0A1V3N4L5-F1
#
_cell.length_a   1.000
_cell.length_b   1.000
_cell.length_c   1.000
_cell.angle_alpha   90.00
_cell.angle_beta   90.00
_cell.angle_gamma   90.00
#
_symmetry.space_group_name_H-M   'P 1'
#
loop_
_entity.id
_entity.type
_entity.pdbx_description
1 polymer ?
#
loop_
_entity_poly.entity_id
_entity_poly.type
_entity_poly.pdbx_seq_one_letter_code
_entity_poly.pdbx_strand_id
1 'polypeptide(L)'
;MKTIFKLLIGIGLISTQFSCSKEDKLNAKIENYDTFRPGEIDAWIKKNLTDPYNIEVVYRYQRNMHDINKNISPPDESKVIPQMQIIKTAFLDLYEKVGGKEFIKVYTPKQFALFGSGDYDPDGSVKGGTADGGRRITLYGLNGLNLENPNSILGNLHIVHHEFTHILNQIRMIPPEFEKVCIGDYRSDWNHPDNNPEVAGKLGFISPYARKSVGEDFAETLSNLIVAGQTVYDDQAISYGEEAKEKFKKKETIVREYMLKNFMIDLTDLQVEFQRIMETEYDSKSFSFLNAVRDSTVSDTLDLNLRAAWTEKYKVSAIQTDLFRTALANNYFVSKNEVKLKINYRDKKMTLIVPFGSVLVITGTTVEFVTTNILYDFDLIKQSVGTYKFRLSDPQGTEDDYSNGLEPRIKKDYQPLIDYLEAGTFRFDWGVLGKKTADEDAQFVTIQDISDPASGITGQVKFKK
;
A
#
# COMPACT_ATOMS: atom_id res chain seq x y z
N MET A 1 7.05 75.67 18.94
CA MET A 1 7.17 74.41 18.16
C MET A 1 8.57 73.78 18.17
N LYS A 2 9.67 74.52 17.91
CA LYS A 2 11.02 73.92 17.84
C LYS A 2 11.54 73.31 19.16
N THR A 3 11.14 73.82 20.32
CA THR A 3 11.55 73.29 21.64
C THR A 3 10.80 72.03 22.04
N ILE A 4 9.51 71.94 21.71
CA ILE A 4 8.67 70.74 21.92
C ILE A 4 9.12 69.60 21.01
N PHE A 5 9.52 69.90 19.77
CA PHE A 5 10.06 68.90 18.84
C PHE A 5 11.40 68.31 19.31
N LYS A 6 12.27 69.14 19.91
CA LYS A 6 13.52 68.66 20.53
C LYS A 6 13.26 67.82 21.78
N LEU A 7 12.23 68.14 22.57
CA LEU A 7 11.84 67.36 23.74
C LEU A 7 11.27 65.98 23.34
N LEU A 8 10.45 65.94 22.28
CA LEU A 8 9.90 64.68 21.74
C LEU A 8 10.97 63.79 21.10
N ILE A 9 11.97 64.37 20.43
CA ILE A 9 13.13 63.62 19.92
C ILE A 9 14.01 63.08 21.07
N GLY A 10 14.19 63.88 22.13
CA GLY A 10 14.94 63.44 23.32
C GLY A 10 14.27 62.28 24.07
N ILE A 11 12.93 62.33 24.22
CA ILE A 11 12.16 61.24 24.85
C ILE A 11 12.12 60.00 23.94
N GLY A 12 12.06 60.17 22.62
CA GLY A 12 12.11 59.09 21.64
C GLY A 12 13.47 58.37 21.55
N LEU A 13 14.60 59.07 21.78
CA LEU A 13 15.91 58.42 21.83
C LEU A 13 16.11 57.59 23.12
N ILE A 14 15.55 58.03 24.24
CA ILE A 14 15.69 57.34 25.54
C ILE A 14 14.85 56.05 25.57
N SER A 15 13.71 55.99 24.88
CA SER A 15 12.88 54.78 24.82
C SER A 15 13.47 53.65 23.97
N THR A 16 14.41 53.93 23.06
CA THR A 16 15.10 52.90 22.26
C THR A 16 16.17 52.12 23.03
N GLN A 17 16.62 52.62 24.19
CA GLN A 17 17.62 51.94 25.03
C GLN A 17 17.03 50.81 25.89
N PHE A 18 15.70 50.72 26.01
CA PHE A 18 15.01 49.68 26.79
C PHE A 18 14.42 48.53 25.95
N SER A 19 14.58 48.56 24.61
CA SER A 19 14.08 47.50 23.72
C SER A 19 15.08 46.36 23.48
N CYS A 20 16.24 46.39 24.13
CA CYS A 20 17.16 45.26 24.11
C CYS A 20 16.78 44.31 25.27
N SER A 21 15.74 43.50 25.07
CA SER A 21 15.58 42.28 25.85
C SER A 21 16.83 41.45 25.58
N LYS A 22 17.72 41.32 26.57
CA LYS A 22 18.79 40.32 26.49
C LYS A 22 18.11 39.00 26.19
N GLU A 23 18.41 38.40 25.04
CA GLU A 23 18.08 37.00 24.82
C GLU A 23 18.65 36.24 26.01
N ASP A 24 17.81 35.41 26.65
CA ASP A 24 18.26 34.53 27.70
C ASP A 24 19.47 33.79 27.18
N LYS A 25 20.61 33.93 27.87
CA LYS A 25 21.80 33.17 27.52
C LYS A 25 21.38 31.72 27.46
N LEU A 26 21.59 31.09 26.30
CA LEU A 26 21.38 29.66 26.11
C LEU A 26 22.27 28.93 27.14
N ASN A 27 21.71 28.63 28.31
CA ASN A 27 22.34 27.82 29.36
C ASN A 27 22.21 26.34 28.97
N ALA A 28 22.56 26.01 27.73
CA ALA A 28 22.78 24.64 27.33
C ALA A 28 24.20 24.29 27.76
N LYS A 29 24.32 23.45 28.78
CA LYS A 29 25.60 22.80 29.09
C LYS A 29 25.92 21.91 27.90
N ILE A 30 26.82 22.37 27.03
CA ILE A 30 27.40 21.52 25.99
C ILE A 30 28.34 20.57 26.72
N GLU A 31 27.82 19.43 27.16
CA GLU A 31 28.67 18.35 27.64
C GLU A 31 29.50 17.87 26.45
N ASN A 32 30.82 17.95 26.58
CA ASN A 32 31.70 17.40 25.58
C ASN A 32 31.68 15.86 25.72
N TYR A 33 30.90 15.19 24.87
CA TYR A 33 30.69 13.74 24.89
C TYR A 33 31.85 12.93 24.26
N ASP A 34 33.08 13.46 24.23
CA ASP A 34 34.25 12.76 23.69
C ASP A 34 34.56 11.42 24.41
N THR A 35 33.96 11.18 25.58
CA THR A 35 33.89 9.85 26.19
C THR A 35 32.53 9.21 25.95
N PHE A 36 32.32 8.70 24.76
CA PHE A 36 31.13 7.91 24.43
C PHE A 36 31.13 6.57 25.18
N ARG A 37 30.03 6.25 25.86
CA ARG A 37 29.77 4.93 26.43
C ARG A 37 28.54 4.34 25.73
N PRO A 38 28.65 3.13 25.13
CA PRO A 38 27.51 2.46 24.51
C PRO A 38 26.32 2.33 25.46
N GLY A 39 25.14 2.73 24.99
CA GLY A 39 23.89 2.65 25.73
C GLY A 39 22.95 1.55 25.20
N GLU A 40 21.68 1.61 25.61
CA GLU A 40 20.65 0.64 25.21
C GLU A 40 20.38 0.67 23.70
N ILE A 41 20.38 1.87 23.09
CA ILE A 41 20.22 2.06 21.64
C ILE A 41 21.34 1.33 20.89
N ASP A 42 22.60 1.50 21.30
CA ASP A 42 23.75 0.84 20.67
C ASP A 42 23.70 -0.68 20.82
N ALA A 43 23.32 -1.18 22.01
CA ALA A 43 23.16 -2.61 22.23
C ALA A 43 22.06 -3.20 21.35
N TRP A 44 20.94 -2.48 21.19
CA TRP A 44 19.84 -2.89 20.31
C TRP A 44 20.28 -2.88 18.84
N ILE A 45 20.94 -1.82 18.36
CA ILE A 45 21.45 -1.73 16.99
C ILE A 45 22.44 -2.86 16.73
N LYS A 46 23.39 -3.09 17.63
CA LYS A 46 24.40 -4.13 17.48
C LYS A 46 23.74 -5.51 17.31
N LYS A 47 22.82 -5.85 18.21
CA LYS A 47 22.13 -7.14 18.21
C LYS A 47 21.25 -7.36 16.98
N ASN A 48 20.49 -6.34 16.57
CA ASN A 48 19.43 -6.49 15.58
C ASN A 48 19.83 -6.12 14.16
N LEU A 49 20.90 -5.34 13.99
CA LEU A 49 21.32 -4.78 12.70
C LEU A 49 22.78 -5.08 12.39
N THR A 50 23.71 -4.70 13.28
CA THR A 50 25.14 -4.84 12.99
C THR A 50 25.59 -6.29 12.92
N ASP A 51 25.31 -7.09 13.94
CA ASP A 51 25.70 -8.51 13.97
C ASP A 51 25.03 -9.35 12.86
N PRO A 52 23.71 -9.21 12.58
CA PRO A 52 23.07 -10.01 11.53
C PRO A 52 23.38 -9.54 10.10
N TYR A 53 23.47 -8.22 9.87
CA TYR A 53 23.46 -7.64 8.51
C TYR A 53 24.69 -6.78 8.17
N ASN A 54 25.60 -6.55 9.12
CA ASN A 54 26.74 -5.64 8.98
C ASN A 54 26.31 -4.20 8.65
N ILE A 55 25.29 -3.73 9.35
CA ILE A 55 24.72 -2.38 9.21
C ILE A 55 25.19 -1.51 10.38
N GLU A 56 25.74 -0.35 10.05
CA GLU A 56 25.99 0.75 10.99
C GLU A 56 24.80 1.70 11.01
N VAL A 57 24.40 2.19 12.19
CA VAL A 57 23.38 3.22 12.34
C VAL A 57 23.99 4.43 13.03
N VAL A 58 24.07 5.54 12.31
CA VAL A 58 24.57 6.81 12.80
C VAL A 58 23.40 7.70 13.20
N TYR A 59 23.04 7.66 14.48
CA TYR A 59 21.97 8.48 15.05
C TYR A 59 22.49 9.63 15.91
N ARG A 60 23.71 9.50 16.44
CA ARG A 60 24.40 10.62 17.11
C ARG A 60 24.73 11.66 16.05
N TYR A 61 24.29 12.89 16.29
CA TYR A 61 24.38 13.95 15.30
C TYR A 61 25.83 14.23 14.90
N GLN A 62 26.09 14.17 13.60
CA GLN A 62 27.39 14.46 13.01
C GLN A 62 27.23 15.51 11.90
N ARG A 63 27.80 16.69 12.12
CA ARG A 63 27.66 17.83 11.19
C ARG A 63 28.24 17.56 9.80
N ASN A 64 29.24 16.69 9.70
CA ASN A 64 29.89 16.30 8.45
C ASN A 64 29.11 15.24 7.65
N MET A 65 27.97 14.75 8.15
CA MET A 65 27.14 13.75 7.48
C MET A 65 25.96 14.32 6.69
N HIS A 66 25.86 15.64 6.60
CA HIS A 66 24.90 16.33 5.75
C HIS A 66 25.53 17.61 5.17
N ASP A 67 24.85 18.24 4.21
CA ASP A 67 25.32 19.49 3.63
C ASP A 67 25.46 20.57 4.72
N ILE A 68 26.66 21.15 4.80
CA ILE A 68 27.02 22.18 5.78
C ILE A 68 26.18 23.44 5.65
N ASN A 69 25.57 23.68 4.49
CA ASN A 69 24.69 24.83 4.25
C ASN A 69 23.25 24.58 4.70
N LYS A 70 22.93 23.36 5.13
CA LYS A 70 21.58 22.98 5.58
C LYS A 70 21.46 23.04 7.10
N ASN A 71 20.29 23.49 7.54
CA ASN A 71 19.91 23.50 8.94
C ASN A 71 19.14 22.23 9.26
N ILE A 72 19.86 21.22 9.74
CA ILE A 72 19.31 19.90 10.04
C ILE A 72 19.44 19.64 11.53
N SER A 73 18.33 19.27 12.18
CA SER A 73 18.29 18.98 13.61
C SER A 73 18.76 17.55 13.94
N PRO A 74 19.32 17.33 15.13
CA PRO A 74 19.56 15.99 15.65
C PRO A 74 18.25 15.18 15.75
N PRO A 75 18.29 13.85 15.53
CA PRO A 75 17.14 13.00 15.76
C PRO A 75 16.82 12.91 17.26
N ASP A 76 15.53 12.81 17.58
CA ASP A 76 15.06 12.40 18.90
C ASP A 76 15.48 10.94 19.13
N GLU A 77 16.35 10.71 20.12
CA GLU A 77 16.88 9.38 20.42
C GLU A 77 15.78 8.36 20.74
N SER A 78 14.65 8.80 21.31
CA SER A 78 13.50 7.93 21.59
C SER A 78 12.85 7.35 20.33
N LYS A 79 13.07 8.00 19.17
CA LYS A 79 12.56 7.58 17.86
C LYS A 79 13.51 6.66 17.10
N VAL A 80 14.77 6.54 17.53
CA VAL A 80 15.81 5.77 16.82
C VAL A 80 15.46 4.28 16.78
N ILE A 81 15.20 3.65 17.93
CA ILE A 81 14.82 2.23 17.96
C ILE A 81 13.52 2.00 17.17
N PRO A 82 12.42 2.76 17.37
CA PRO A 82 11.22 2.59 16.57
C PRO A 82 11.43 2.70 15.05
N GLN A 83 12.17 3.71 14.59
CA GLN A 83 12.51 3.88 13.17
C GLN A 83 13.28 2.68 12.64
N MET A 84 14.30 2.23 13.38
CA MET A 84 15.12 1.10 12.95
C MET A 84 14.41 -0.24 13.07
N GLN A 85 13.44 -0.37 13.98
CA GLN A 85 12.57 -1.53 14.07
C GLN A 85 11.64 -1.62 12.84
N ILE A 86 11.12 -0.49 12.35
CA ILE A 86 10.37 -0.43 11.08
C ILE A 86 11.23 -0.94 9.93
N ILE A 87 12.46 -0.41 9.79
CA ILE A 87 13.40 -0.84 8.74
C ILE A 87 13.75 -2.32 8.89
N LYS A 88 13.92 -2.81 10.12
CA LYS A 88 14.17 -4.22 10.34
C LYS A 88 12.99 -5.08 9.86
N THR A 89 11.78 -4.78 10.30
CA THR A 89 10.60 -5.61 10.03
C THR A 89 10.13 -5.50 8.59
N ALA A 90 9.86 -4.27 8.11
CA ALA A 90 9.22 -4.04 6.81
C ALA A 90 10.20 -3.81 5.65
N PHE A 91 11.50 -3.89 5.90
CA PHE A 91 12.53 -3.87 4.85
C PHE A 91 13.48 -5.08 4.97
N LEU A 92 14.28 -5.20 6.03
CA LEU A 92 15.30 -6.26 6.09
C LEU A 92 14.68 -7.66 6.16
N ASP A 93 13.77 -7.90 7.10
CA ASP A 93 13.14 -9.21 7.30
C ASP A 93 12.23 -9.56 6.11
N LEU A 94 11.55 -8.57 5.52
CA LEU A 94 10.77 -8.71 4.29
C LEU A 94 11.62 -9.26 3.14
N TYR A 95 12.73 -8.59 2.81
CA TYR A 95 13.59 -9.01 1.71
C TYR A 95 14.37 -10.30 2.06
N GLU A 96 14.70 -10.55 3.33
CA GLU A 96 15.27 -11.85 3.74
C GLU A 96 14.29 -12.98 3.49
N LYS A 97 13.00 -12.78 3.79
CA LYS A 97 11.97 -13.80 3.60
C LYS A 97 11.70 -14.10 2.12
N VAL A 98 11.65 -13.07 1.27
CA VAL A 98 11.29 -13.21 -0.14
C VAL A 98 12.50 -13.50 -1.03
N GLY A 99 13.58 -12.73 -0.87
CA GLY A 99 14.82 -12.86 -1.67
C GLY A 99 15.89 -13.76 -1.05
N GLY A 100 15.69 -14.21 0.20
CA GLY A 100 16.65 -15.01 0.93
C GLY A 100 17.70 -14.17 1.67
N LYS A 101 18.33 -14.80 2.66
CA LYS A 101 19.34 -14.19 3.53
C LYS A 101 20.58 -13.68 2.78
N GLU A 102 20.97 -14.36 1.71
CA GLU A 102 22.11 -13.94 0.90
C GLU A 102 21.83 -12.62 0.19
N PHE A 103 20.65 -12.49 -0.43
CA PHE A 103 20.24 -11.26 -1.11
C PHE A 103 20.36 -10.05 -0.19
N ILE A 104 19.69 -10.08 0.96
CA ILE A 104 19.64 -8.89 1.82
C ILE A 104 21.02 -8.55 2.38
N LYS A 105 21.84 -9.55 2.73
CA LYS A 105 23.20 -9.30 3.25
C LYS A 105 24.13 -8.71 2.20
N VAL A 106 23.97 -9.09 0.94
CA VAL A 106 24.78 -8.54 -0.16
C VAL A 106 24.35 -7.10 -0.45
N TYR A 107 23.06 -6.88 -0.71
CA TYR A 107 22.59 -5.64 -1.33
C TYR A 107 22.17 -4.54 -0.36
N THR A 108 21.83 -4.87 0.91
CA THR A 108 21.42 -3.84 1.89
C THR A 108 22.51 -2.78 2.10
N PRO A 109 22.16 -1.49 2.28
CA PRO A 109 23.12 -0.45 2.65
C PRO A 109 23.88 -0.85 3.92
N LYS A 110 25.16 -0.47 4.01
CA LYS A 110 26.01 -0.76 5.18
C LYS A 110 25.92 0.34 6.24
N GLN A 111 25.26 1.45 5.93
CA GLN A 111 25.07 2.55 6.88
C GLN A 111 23.70 3.20 6.71
N PHE A 112 23.03 3.45 7.83
CA PHE A 112 21.91 4.40 7.92
C PHE A 112 22.34 5.62 8.72
N ALA A 113 22.16 6.82 8.16
CA ALA A 113 22.36 8.08 8.88
C ALA A 113 21.00 8.70 9.19
N LEU A 114 20.76 9.08 10.45
CA LEU A 114 19.44 9.50 10.92
C LEU A 114 19.45 10.96 11.36
N PHE A 115 18.47 11.74 10.88
CA PHE A 115 18.32 13.15 11.20
C PHE A 115 16.88 13.51 11.60
N GLY A 116 16.74 14.46 12.52
CA GLY A 116 15.46 14.78 13.15
C GLY A 116 14.52 15.60 12.26
N SER A 117 15.05 16.57 11.51
CA SER A 117 14.28 17.41 10.58
C SER A 117 14.44 16.95 9.13
N GLY A 118 13.53 17.40 8.26
CA GLY A 118 13.70 17.30 6.81
C GLY A 118 14.93 18.06 6.29
N ASP A 119 15.44 17.68 5.12
CA ASP A 119 16.34 18.53 4.33
C ASP A 119 15.50 19.42 3.41
N TYR A 120 15.34 20.69 3.79
CA TYR A 120 14.53 21.67 3.08
C TYR A 120 15.37 22.40 2.03
N ASP A 121 14.91 22.39 0.78
CA ASP A 121 15.48 23.21 -0.29
C ASP A 121 14.87 24.63 -0.28
N PRO A 122 15.55 25.64 -0.85
CA PRO A 122 15.08 27.03 -0.86
C PRO A 122 13.71 27.24 -1.54
N ASP A 123 13.31 26.31 -2.41
CA ASP A 123 12.01 26.29 -3.08
C ASP A 123 10.87 25.71 -2.21
N GLY A 124 11.19 25.28 -0.99
CA GLY A 124 10.25 24.67 -0.04
C GLY A 124 10.07 23.16 -0.19
N SER A 125 10.74 22.52 -1.17
CA SER A 125 10.73 21.05 -1.29
C SER A 125 11.53 20.41 -0.15
N VAL A 126 11.15 19.19 0.23
CA VAL A 126 11.74 18.47 1.37
C VAL A 126 12.20 17.10 0.94
N LYS A 127 13.47 16.78 1.20
CA LYS A 127 13.99 15.43 1.00
C LYS A 127 13.77 14.60 2.26
N GLY A 128 13.11 13.46 2.10
CA GLY A 128 12.89 12.48 3.16
C GLY A 128 14.04 11.49 3.31
N GLY A 129 14.85 11.31 2.27
CA GLY A 129 16.06 10.50 2.31
C GLY A 129 16.95 10.70 1.08
N THR A 130 18.12 10.07 1.12
CA THR A 130 19.11 10.06 0.02
C THR A 130 19.98 8.81 0.10
N ALA A 131 20.33 8.20 -1.03
CA ALA A 131 21.35 7.16 -1.14
C ALA A 131 22.70 7.73 -1.62
N ASP A 132 23.79 7.25 -1.01
CA ASP A 132 25.16 7.62 -1.40
C ASP A 132 26.04 6.37 -1.61
N GLY A 133 26.64 6.29 -2.80
CA GLY A 133 27.65 5.30 -3.17
C GLY A 133 27.27 3.83 -2.97
N GLY A 134 25.98 3.49 -3.06
CA GLY A 134 25.47 2.12 -2.85
C GLY A 134 25.60 1.63 -1.41
N ARG A 135 26.05 2.48 -0.48
CA ARG A 135 26.52 2.08 0.85
C ARG A 135 25.75 2.73 1.98
N ARG A 136 25.27 3.96 1.79
CA ARG A 136 24.57 4.72 2.82
C ARG A 136 23.19 5.13 2.35
N ILE A 137 22.21 4.97 3.23
CA ILE A 137 20.93 5.69 3.15
C ILE A 137 20.89 6.70 4.30
N THR A 138 20.63 7.96 3.97
CA THR A 138 20.32 8.99 4.95
C THR A 138 18.82 9.15 5.04
N LEU A 139 18.27 9.17 6.25
CA LEU A 139 16.85 9.39 6.52
C LEU A 139 16.67 10.68 7.31
N TYR A 140 15.81 11.55 6.79
CA TYR A 140 15.47 12.84 7.38
C TYR A 140 14.06 12.81 7.98
N GLY A 141 13.78 13.73 8.89
CA GLY A 141 12.44 13.91 9.45
C GLY A 141 12.02 12.89 10.51
N LEU A 142 12.97 12.21 11.18
CA LEU A 142 12.64 11.20 12.20
C LEU A 142 11.74 11.71 13.32
N ASN A 143 11.84 13.00 13.66
CA ASN A 143 11.07 13.57 14.77
C ASN A 143 9.57 13.67 14.43
N GLY A 144 9.22 13.61 13.13
CA GLY A 144 7.85 13.55 12.66
C GLY A 144 7.25 12.13 12.62
N LEU A 145 8.03 11.08 12.89
CA LEU A 145 7.56 9.69 12.82
C LEU A 145 6.45 9.43 13.85
N ASN A 146 5.27 9.07 13.35
CA ASN A 146 4.11 8.70 14.15
C ASN A 146 3.78 7.21 13.97
N LEU A 147 4.07 6.40 15.00
CA LEU A 147 3.83 4.95 14.99
C LEU A 147 2.35 4.57 15.09
N GLU A 148 1.49 5.49 15.55
CA GLU A 148 0.04 5.28 15.64
C GLU A 148 -0.66 5.57 14.30
N ASN A 149 0.07 6.13 13.33
CA ASN A 149 -0.43 6.42 12.00
C ASN A 149 0.27 5.54 10.95
N PRO A 150 -0.39 4.49 10.43
CA PRO A 150 0.20 3.60 9.43
C PRO A 150 0.65 4.34 8.17
N ASN A 151 0.01 5.45 7.79
CA ASN A 151 0.42 6.25 6.64
C ASN A 151 1.75 6.98 6.88
N SER A 152 2.08 7.34 8.13
CA SER A 152 3.40 7.87 8.48
C SER A 152 4.48 6.81 8.26
N ILE A 153 4.17 5.54 8.54
CA ILE A 153 5.09 4.41 8.35
C ILE A 153 5.23 4.08 6.87
N LEU A 154 4.12 4.06 6.11
CA LEU A 154 4.14 3.86 4.64
C LEU A 154 4.98 4.93 3.94
N GLY A 155 4.80 6.21 4.28
CA GLY A 155 5.61 7.28 3.68
C GLY A 155 7.11 7.15 3.99
N ASN A 156 7.46 6.70 5.20
CA ASN A 156 8.84 6.41 5.57
C ASN A 156 9.41 5.21 4.77
N LEU A 157 8.63 4.13 4.64
CA LEU A 157 9.04 2.94 3.88
C LEU A 157 9.14 3.22 2.38
N HIS A 158 8.28 4.07 1.81
CA HIS A 158 8.38 4.53 0.42
C HIS A 158 9.79 5.07 0.13
N ILE A 159 10.29 5.96 0.98
CA ILE A 159 11.63 6.52 0.88
C ILE A 159 12.69 5.42 0.97
N VAL A 160 12.60 4.51 1.96
CA VAL A 160 13.58 3.43 2.14
C VAL A 160 13.64 2.51 0.91
N HIS A 161 12.48 2.12 0.36
CA HIS A 161 12.40 1.27 -0.83
C HIS A 161 12.87 2.01 -2.10
N HIS A 162 12.57 3.30 -2.21
CA HIS A 162 13.07 4.17 -3.29
C HIS A 162 14.59 4.23 -3.28
N GLU A 163 15.19 4.58 -2.15
CA GLU A 163 16.64 4.68 -2.02
C GLU A 163 17.34 3.32 -2.17
N PHE A 164 16.72 2.23 -1.69
CA PHE A 164 17.24 0.89 -1.94
C PHE A 164 17.22 0.53 -3.43
N THR A 165 16.20 0.98 -4.17
CA THR A 165 16.14 0.76 -5.62
C THR A 165 17.32 1.42 -6.33
N HIS A 166 17.70 2.64 -5.93
CA HIS A 166 18.92 3.29 -6.42
C HIS A 166 20.17 2.46 -6.17
N ILE A 167 20.32 1.86 -4.99
CA ILE A 167 21.44 0.95 -4.68
C ILE A 167 21.44 -0.26 -5.62
N LEU A 168 20.28 -0.89 -5.84
CA LEU A 168 20.16 -2.00 -6.79
C LEU A 168 20.55 -1.57 -8.20
N ASN A 169 20.10 -0.39 -8.65
CA ASN A 169 20.39 0.13 -9.99
C ASN A 169 21.86 0.51 -10.21
N GLN A 170 22.58 0.86 -9.14
CA GLN A 170 24.04 1.06 -9.18
C GLN A 170 24.81 -0.26 -9.37
N ILE A 171 24.23 -1.39 -8.95
CA ILE A 171 24.86 -2.72 -9.04
C ILE A 171 24.41 -3.49 -10.29
N ARG A 172 23.18 -3.26 -10.73
CA ARG A 172 22.57 -3.83 -11.93
C ARG A 172 21.88 -2.71 -12.70
N MET A 173 22.40 -2.40 -13.88
CA MET A 173 21.91 -1.27 -14.67
C MET A 173 20.42 -1.43 -15.01
N ILE A 174 19.70 -0.30 -14.99
CA ILE A 174 18.32 -0.22 -15.45
C ILE A 174 18.26 -0.69 -16.92
N PRO A 175 17.32 -1.56 -17.30
CA PRO A 175 17.16 -1.97 -18.69
C PRO A 175 16.89 -0.77 -19.61
N PRO A 176 17.61 -0.60 -20.75
CA PRO A 176 17.40 0.54 -21.65
C PRO A 176 15.97 0.66 -22.20
N GLU A 177 15.22 -0.44 -22.25
CA GLU A 177 13.82 -0.43 -22.66
C GLU A 177 12.92 0.36 -21.70
N PHE A 178 13.31 0.52 -20.43
CA PHE A 178 12.54 1.30 -19.46
C PHE A 178 12.53 2.79 -19.84
N GLU A 179 13.70 3.35 -20.16
CA GLU A 179 13.84 4.74 -20.59
C GLU A 179 12.99 5.04 -21.83
N LYS A 180 12.95 4.09 -22.78
CA LYS A 180 12.19 4.24 -24.03
C LYS A 180 10.69 4.39 -23.83
N VAL A 181 10.12 3.96 -22.70
CA VAL A 181 8.67 4.05 -22.45
C VAL A 181 8.19 5.50 -22.40
N CYS A 182 8.99 6.39 -21.81
CA CYS A 182 8.67 7.82 -21.63
C CYS A 182 9.74 8.73 -22.24
N ILE A 183 10.41 8.27 -23.29
CA ILE A 183 11.48 9.03 -23.95
C ILE A 183 10.95 10.38 -24.44
N GLY A 184 11.69 11.45 -24.14
CA GLY A 184 11.31 12.83 -24.46
C GLY A 184 10.46 13.54 -23.40
N ASP A 185 9.87 12.82 -22.44
CA ASP A 185 9.00 13.43 -21.41
C ASP A 185 9.71 13.67 -20.05
N TYR A 186 10.94 13.19 -19.90
CA TYR A 186 11.80 13.46 -18.75
C TYR A 186 12.23 14.93 -18.70
N ARG A 187 12.26 15.50 -17.48
CA ARG A 187 12.70 16.88 -17.23
C ARG A 187 13.34 17.00 -15.85
N SER A 188 14.46 17.69 -15.74
CA SER A 188 15.19 17.83 -14.46
C SER A 188 14.47 18.72 -13.45
N ASP A 189 13.69 19.70 -13.91
CA ASP A 189 12.90 20.64 -13.11
C ASP A 189 11.51 20.07 -12.76
N TRP A 190 11.53 18.96 -12.02
CA TRP A 190 10.35 18.18 -11.66
C TRP A 190 9.33 18.96 -10.81
N ASN A 191 9.74 20.02 -10.11
CA ASN A 191 8.91 20.87 -9.26
C ASN A 191 8.21 22.03 -10.02
N HIS A 192 8.36 22.10 -11.34
CA HIS A 192 7.74 23.13 -12.16
C HIS A 192 6.20 23.10 -12.02
N PRO A 193 5.49 24.25 -11.92
CA PRO A 193 4.03 24.28 -11.72
C PRO A 193 3.21 23.47 -12.75
N ASP A 194 3.69 23.42 -13.99
CA ASP A 194 3.07 22.64 -15.07
C ASP A 194 3.27 21.12 -14.94
N ASN A 195 4.08 20.66 -13.99
CA ASN A 195 4.31 19.25 -13.70
C ASN A 195 3.54 18.79 -12.47
N ASN A 196 2.21 18.82 -12.54
CA ASN A 196 1.34 18.28 -11.50
C ASN A 196 1.09 16.77 -11.68
N PRO A 197 0.51 16.07 -10.67
CA PRO A 197 0.27 14.63 -10.75
C PRO A 197 -0.55 14.17 -11.96
N GLU A 198 -1.55 14.95 -12.39
CA GLU A 198 -2.37 14.61 -13.56
C GLU A 198 -1.57 14.67 -14.86
N VAL A 199 -0.74 15.70 -15.02
CA VAL A 199 0.13 15.86 -16.19
C VAL A 199 1.18 14.75 -16.23
N ALA A 200 1.87 14.50 -15.11
CA ALA A 200 2.88 13.45 -15.03
C ALA A 200 2.26 12.06 -15.29
N GLY A 201 1.10 11.79 -14.70
CA GLY A 201 0.33 10.57 -14.88
C GLY A 201 -0.04 10.30 -16.33
N LYS A 202 -0.59 11.28 -17.05
CA LYS A 202 -0.92 11.16 -18.48
C LYS A 202 0.30 10.86 -19.36
N LEU A 203 1.50 11.26 -18.94
CA LEU A 203 2.75 10.98 -19.65
C LEU A 203 3.37 9.62 -19.30
N GLY A 204 2.79 8.87 -18.35
CA GLY A 204 3.26 7.55 -17.94
C GLY A 204 4.11 7.54 -16.66
N PHE A 205 4.10 8.61 -15.87
CA PHE A 205 4.88 8.72 -14.64
C PHE A 205 3.99 8.61 -13.39
N ILE A 206 4.40 7.77 -12.43
CA ILE A 206 3.64 7.53 -11.18
C ILE A 206 3.57 8.77 -10.27
N SER A 207 4.54 9.67 -10.40
CA SER A 207 4.61 10.93 -9.65
C SER A 207 5.26 12.03 -10.49
N PRO A 208 5.05 13.32 -10.15
CA PRO A 208 5.83 14.42 -10.73
C PRO A 208 7.35 14.22 -10.60
N TYR A 209 7.80 13.66 -9.46
CA TYR A 209 9.21 13.44 -9.16
C TYR A 209 9.85 12.40 -10.08
N ALA A 210 9.11 11.35 -10.46
CA ALA A 210 9.57 10.32 -11.41
C ALA A 210 10.07 10.92 -12.75
N ARG A 211 9.54 12.08 -13.19
CA ARG A 211 10.01 12.74 -14.42
C ARG A 211 11.43 13.28 -14.35
N LYS A 212 11.99 13.42 -13.14
CA LYS A 212 13.31 14.02 -12.90
C LYS A 212 14.41 13.34 -13.71
N SER A 213 14.40 12.01 -13.74
CA SER A 213 15.33 11.19 -14.52
C SER A 213 14.87 9.73 -14.58
N VAL A 214 15.45 8.95 -15.48
CA VAL A 214 15.19 7.49 -15.60
C VAL A 214 15.41 6.75 -14.28
N GLY A 215 16.44 7.12 -13.52
CA GLY A 215 16.72 6.48 -12.23
C GLY A 215 15.63 6.74 -11.19
N GLU A 216 15.12 7.97 -11.12
CA GLU A 216 14.05 8.33 -10.19
C GLU A 216 12.71 7.71 -10.61
N ASP A 217 12.45 7.63 -11.92
CA ASP A 217 11.26 6.97 -12.47
C ASP A 217 11.24 5.47 -12.14
N PHE A 218 12.37 4.80 -12.31
CA PHE A 218 12.50 3.39 -11.97
C PHE A 218 12.33 3.16 -10.46
N ALA A 219 12.99 3.99 -9.64
CA ALA A 219 12.89 3.91 -8.18
C ALA A 219 11.47 4.20 -7.68
N GLU A 220 10.80 5.24 -8.19
CA GLU A 220 9.41 5.55 -7.86
C GLU A 220 8.45 4.46 -8.32
N THR A 221 8.68 3.85 -9.49
CA THR A 221 7.83 2.77 -10.00
C THR A 221 7.93 1.54 -9.08
N LEU A 222 9.15 1.09 -8.75
CA LEU A 222 9.34 -0.07 -7.89
C LEU A 222 8.86 0.19 -6.45
N SER A 223 9.16 1.36 -5.87
CA SER A 223 8.75 1.69 -4.51
C SER A 223 7.22 1.82 -4.39
N ASN A 224 6.54 2.45 -5.35
CA ASN A 224 5.07 2.51 -5.35
C ASN A 224 4.44 1.13 -5.51
N LEU A 225 4.96 0.28 -6.41
CA LEU A 225 4.47 -1.09 -6.55
C LEU A 225 4.54 -1.85 -5.22
N ILE A 226 5.63 -1.70 -4.45
CA ILE A 226 5.78 -2.34 -3.14
C ILE A 226 4.86 -1.71 -2.08
N VAL A 227 4.91 -0.38 -1.95
CA VAL A 227 4.36 0.33 -0.77
C VAL A 227 2.91 0.77 -0.96
N ALA A 228 2.52 1.23 -2.15
CA ALA A 228 1.12 1.54 -2.45
C ALA A 228 0.35 0.27 -2.88
N GLY A 229 1.05 -0.68 -3.50
CA GLY A 229 0.49 -1.95 -3.93
C GLY A 229 -0.08 -1.92 -5.35
N GLN A 230 -0.37 -3.11 -5.88
CA GLN A 230 -0.79 -3.30 -7.27
C GLN A 230 -2.07 -2.53 -7.63
N THR A 231 -3.09 -2.65 -6.79
CA THR A 231 -4.40 -2.00 -6.97
C THR A 231 -4.24 -0.50 -7.21
N VAL A 232 -3.48 0.20 -6.34
CA VAL A 232 -3.28 1.66 -6.46
C VAL A 232 -2.53 2.02 -7.73
N TYR A 233 -1.51 1.24 -8.10
CA TYR A 233 -0.75 1.47 -9.32
C TYR A 233 -1.63 1.34 -10.57
N ASP A 234 -2.43 0.28 -10.64
CA ASP A 234 -3.37 0.02 -11.74
C ASP A 234 -4.47 1.07 -11.83
N ASP A 235 -5.01 1.52 -10.70
CA ASP A 235 -6.04 2.56 -10.64
C ASP A 235 -5.52 3.90 -11.17
N GLN A 236 -4.33 4.30 -10.74
CA GLN A 236 -3.69 5.50 -11.25
C GLN A 236 -3.49 5.37 -12.77
N ALA A 237 -2.95 4.24 -13.23
CA ALA A 237 -2.75 3.98 -14.66
C ALA A 237 -4.06 4.10 -15.46
N ILE A 238 -5.17 3.54 -14.96
CA ILE A 238 -6.49 3.61 -15.60
C ILE A 238 -7.03 5.04 -15.61
N SER A 239 -6.88 5.78 -14.51
CA SER A 239 -7.42 7.14 -14.35
C SER A 239 -6.84 8.15 -15.33
N TYR A 240 -5.63 7.89 -15.84
CA TYR A 240 -4.92 8.75 -16.79
C TYR A 240 -5.19 8.44 -18.27
N GLY A 241 -5.99 7.41 -18.56
CA GLY A 241 -6.40 7.02 -19.93
C GLY A 241 -5.56 5.90 -20.54
N GLU A 242 -6.00 5.38 -21.70
CA GLU A 242 -5.47 4.14 -22.26
C GLU A 242 -3.98 4.23 -22.66
N GLU A 243 -3.52 5.37 -23.19
CA GLU A 243 -2.09 5.55 -23.54
C GLU A 243 -1.19 5.52 -22.30
N ALA A 244 -1.59 6.22 -21.23
CA ALA A 244 -0.87 6.20 -19.96
C ALA A 244 -0.84 4.77 -19.38
N LYS A 245 -2.00 4.11 -19.36
CA LYS A 245 -2.12 2.73 -18.90
C LYS A 245 -1.18 1.76 -19.63
N GLU A 246 -1.02 1.88 -20.95
CA GLU A 246 -0.04 1.08 -21.68
C GLU A 246 1.41 1.35 -21.25
N LYS A 247 1.77 2.61 -20.98
CA LYS A 247 3.10 2.99 -20.49
C LYS A 247 3.35 2.43 -19.09
N PHE A 248 2.40 2.59 -18.16
CA PHE A 248 2.48 2.03 -16.81
C PHE A 248 2.68 0.51 -16.84
N LYS A 249 1.85 -0.21 -17.61
CA LYS A 249 1.98 -1.67 -17.73
C LYS A 249 3.33 -2.11 -18.30
N LYS A 250 3.87 -1.38 -19.29
CA LYS A 250 5.21 -1.65 -19.84
C LYS A 250 6.29 -1.44 -18.77
N LYS A 251 6.23 -0.34 -18.01
CA LYS A 251 7.17 -0.06 -16.91
C LYS A 251 7.11 -1.14 -15.85
N GLU A 252 5.92 -1.50 -15.39
CA GLU A 252 5.70 -2.58 -14.43
C GLU A 252 6.32 -3.90 -14.92
N THR A 253 6.01 -4.31 -16.16
CA THR A 253 6.55 -5.54 -16.74
C THR A 253 8.08 -5.54 -16.68
N ILE A 254 8.73 -4.43 -17.07
CA ILE A 254 10.18 -4.30 -17.06
C ILE A 254 10.74 -4.36 -15.63
N VAL A 255 10.09 -3.71 -14.66
CA VAL A 255 10.51 -3.71 -13.25
C VAL A 255 10.38 -5.12 -12.64
N ARG A 256 9.27 -5.82 -12.89
CA ARG A 256 9.05 -7.21 -12.47
C ARG A 256 10.12 -8.14 -13.04
N GLU A 257 10.37 -8.06 -14.34
CA GLU A 257 11.41 -8.84 -15.00
C GLU A 257 12.80 -8.52 -14.47
N TYR A 258 13.10 -7.24 -14.21
CA TYR A 258 14.38 -6.81 -13.66
C TYR A 258 14.63 -7.42 -12.29
N MET A 259 13.64 -7.37 -11.37
CA MET A 259 13.74 -7.95 -10.04
C MET A 259 13.92 -9.47 -10.10
N LEU A 260 13.13 -10.14 -10.94
CA LEU A 260 13.17 -11.59 -11.07
C LEU A 260 14.49 -12.06 -11.69
N LYS A 261 14.92 -11.47 -12.81
CA LYS A 261 16.12 -11.91 -13.55
C LYS A 261 17.42 -11.60 -12.80
N ASN A 262 17.51 -10.45 -12.14
CA ASN A 262 18.77 -10.02 -11.50
C ASN A 262 18.91 -10.46 -10.05
N PHE A 263 17.79 -10.65 -9.36
CA PHE A 263 17.78 -10.86 -7.91
C PHE A 263 16.96 -12.07 -7.45
N MET A 264 16.33 -12.79 -8.39
CA MET A 264 15.45 -13.94 -8.09
C MET A 264 14.30 -13.57 -7.15
N ILE A 265 13.89 -12.29 -7.15
CA ILE A 265 12.78 -11.79 -6.35
C ILE A 265 11.57 -11.66 -7.26
N ASP A 266 10.53 -12.41 -6.93
CA ASP A 266 9.21 -12.17 -7.48
C ASP A 266 8.61 -10.93 -6.77
N LEU A 267 8.41 -9.85 -7.53
CA LEU A 267 7.89 -8.59 -6.98
C LEU A 267 6.51 -8.78 -6.34
N THR A 268 5.74 -9.72 -6.84
CA THR A 268 4.45 -10.05 -6.27
C THR A 268 4.57 -10.64 -4.88
N ASP A 269 5.45 -11.62 -4.68
CA ASP A 269 5.65 -12.24 -3.36
C ASP A 269 6.11 -11.16 -2.35
N LEU A 270 6.90 -10.20 -2.82
CA LEU A 270 7.33 -9.04 -2.05
C LEU A 270 6.16 -8.12 -1.67
N GLN A 271 5.27 -7.81 -2.62
CA GLN A 271 4.06 -7.01 -2.38
C GLN A 271 3.15 -7.68 -1.35
N VAL A 272 2.86 -8.98 -1.51
CA VAL A 272 1.98 -9.73 -0.60
C VAL A 272 2.56 -9.75 0.82
N GLU A 273 3.86 -10.02 0.96
CA GLU A 273 4.48 -10.05 2.27
C GLU A 273 4.57 -8.65 2.91
N PHE A 274 4.84 -7.60 2.11
CA PHE A 274 4.81 -6.21 2.61
C PHE A 274 3.43 -5.83 3.12
N GLN A 275 2.38 -6.12 2.35
CA GLN A 275 0.99 -5.89 2.76
C GLN A 275 0.67 -6.62 4.07
N ARG A 276 1.02 -7.91 4.15
CA ARG A 276 0.83 -8.71 5.37
C ARG A 276 1.52 -8.06 6.57
N ILE A 277 2.78 -7.64 6.45
CA ILE A 277 3.52 -6.95 7.53
C ILE A 277 2.79 -5.67 7.94
N MET A 278 2.38 -4.86 6.97
CA MET A 278 1.70 -3.58 7.25
C MET A 278 0.36 -3.79 7.95
N GLU A 279 -0.40 -4.82 7.58
CA GLU A 279 -1.66 -5.15 8.25
C GLU A 279 -1.42 -5.76 9.64
N THR A 280 -0.50 -6.71 9.81
CA THR A 280 -0.35 -7.44 11.08
C THR A 280 0.46 -6.70 12.12
N GLU A 281 1.55 -6.03 11.73
CA GLU A 281 2.48 -5.38 12.66
C GLU A 281 2.14 -3.90 12.90
N TYR A 282 1.46 -3.27 11.93
CA TYR A 282 1.24 -1.83 11.92
C TYR A 282 -0.24 -1.40 11.77
N ASP A 283 -1.21 -2.33 11.84
CA ASP A 283 -2.66 -2.08 11.68
C ASP A 283 -3.00 -1.21 10.46
N SER A 284 -2.21 -1.32 9.39
CA SER A 284 -2.50 -0.62 8.14
C SER A 284 -3.77 -1.15 7.52
N LYS A 285 -4.51 -0.24 6.92
CA LYS A 285 -5.79 -0.48 6.26
C LYS A 285 -5.73 -0.22 4.76
N SER A 286 -4.60 0.26 4.26
CA SER A 286 -4.42 0.73 2.89
C SER A 286 -4.57 -0.37 1.83
N PHE A 287 -4.43 -1.65 2.22
CA PHE A 287 -4.42 -2.78 1.28
C PHE A 287 -5.67 -3.65 1.32
N SER A 288 -6.52 -3.48 2.34
CA SER A 288 -7.65 -4.39 2.53
C SER A 288 -8.69 -4.20 1.43
N PHE A 289 -9.15 -5.29 0.82
CA PHE A 289 -10.20 -5.29 -0.20
C PHE A 289 -11.46 -4.54 0.24
N LEU A 290 -11.88 -4.69 1.50
CA LEU A 290 -13.07 -4.02 2.01
C LEU A 290 -12.95 -2.48 2.00
N ASN A 291 -11.73 -1.94 2.18
CA ASN A 291 -11.52 -0.50 2.02
C ASN A 291 -11.50 -0.09 0.55
N ALA A 292 -10.97 -0.90 -0.35
CA ALA A 292 -11.10 -0.64 -1.80
C ALA A 292 -12.58 -0.62 -2.24
N VAL A 293 -13.44 -1.46 -1.66
CA VAL A 293 -14.90 -1.40 -1.86
C VAL A 293 -15.47 -0.12 -1.27
N ARG A 294 -15.13 0.22 -0.02
CA ARG A 294 -15.58 1.45 0.67
C ARG A 294 -15.25 2.71 -0.13
N ASP A 295 -14.03 2.79 -0.64
CA ASP A 295 -13.49 3.94 -1.36
C ASP A 295 -13.94 3.96 -2.81
N SER A 296 -14.75 2.97 -3.23
CA SER A 296 -15.24 2.81 -4.60
C SER A 296 -14.14 2.69 -5.65
N THR A 297 -12.98 2.18 -5.24
CA THR A 297 -11.86 1.81 -6.09
C THR A 297 -12.20 0.57 -6.93
N VAL A 298 -12.91 -0.38 -6.31
CA VAL A 298 -13.39 -1.60 -6.98
C VAL A 298 -14.90 -1.76 -6.86
N SER A 299 -15.45 -2.70 -7.64
CA SER A 299 -16.83 -3.11 -7.53
C SER A 299 -17.09 -3.66 -6.14
N ASP A 300 -18.26 -3.31 -5.61
CA ASP A 300 -18.79 -3.89 -4.39
C ASP A 300 -19.25 -5.35 -4.59
N THR A 301 -19.00 -5.92 -5.75
CA THR A 301 -19.49 -7.23 -6.13
C THR A 301 -18.33 -8.11 -6.56
N LEU A 302 -18.30 -9.32 -6.01
CA LEU A 302 -17.39 -10.40 -6.32
C LEU A 302 -18.14 -11.45 -7.16
N ASP A 303 -17.71 -11.67 -8.40
CA ASP A 303 -18.26 -12.67 -9.31
C ASP A 303 -17.68 -14.05 -8.97
N LEU A 304 -18.54 -14.97 -8.54
CA LEU A 304 -18.22 -16.35 -8.18
C LEU A 304 -18.60 -17.36 -9.26
N ASN A 305 -18.85 -16.91 -10.49
CA ASN A 305 -19.30 -17.77 -11.57
C ASN A 305 -18.28 -18.89 -11.89
N LEU A 306 -18.57 -20.09 -11.40
CA LEU A 306 -17.75 -21.28 -11.61
C LEU A 306 -17.74 -21.83 -13.04
N ARG A 307 -18.59 -21.28 -13.92
CA ARG A 307 -18.64 -21.60 -15.35
C ARG A 307 -17.96 -20.53 -16.21
N ALA A 308 -17.34 -19.51 -15.60
CA ALA A 308 -16.56 -18.51 -16.32
C ALA A 308 -15.23 -19.11 -16.82
N ALA A 309 -14.74 -18.59 -17.95
CA ALA A 309 -13.44 -19.00 -18.50
C ALA A 309 -12.28 -18.78 -17.52
N TRP A 310 -12.37 -17.75 -16.67
CA TRP A 310 -11.36 -17.49 -15.66
C TRP A 310 -11.32 -18.61 -14.60
N THR A 311 -12.45 -19.21 -14.23
CA THR A 311 -12.48 -20.25 -13.19
C THR A 311 -11.71 -21.49 -13.62
N GLU A 312 -11.85 -21.88 -14.89
CA GLU A 312 -11.07 -22.98 -15.48
C GLU A 312 -9.57 -22.64 -15.57
N LYS A 313 -9.24 -21.42 -16.03
CA LYS A 313 -7.85 -20.94 -16.12
C LYS A 313 -7.17 -20.92 -14.75
N TYR A 314 -7.86 -20.39 -13.74
CA TYR A 314 -7.29 -20.16 -12.42
C TYR A 314 -7.44 -21.33 -11.45
N LYS A 315 -8.28 -22.33 -11.74
CA LYS A 315 -8.51 -23.52 -10.89
C LYS A 315 -8.77 -23.14 -9.44
N VAL A 316 -9.99 -22.70 -9.15
CA VAL A 316 -10.43 -22.38 -7.79
C VAL A 316 -10.28 -23.56 -6.82
N SER A 317 -10.36 -23.28 -5.52
CA SER A 317 -10.20 -24.28 -4.47
C SER A 317 -11.19 -25.46 -4.60
N ALA A 318 -10.79 -26.62 -4.08
CA ALA A 318 -11.66 -27.80 -4.05
C ALA A 318 -12.93 -27.53 -3.23
N ILE A 319 -12.78 -26.86 -2.08
CA ILE A 319 -13.91 -26.51 -1.22
C ILE A 319 -14.92 -25.62 -1.98
N GLN A 320 -14.45 -24.61 -2.72
CA GLN A 320 -15.35 -23.76 -3.50
C GLN A 320 -16.13 -24.59 -4.54
N THR A 321 -15.47 -25.50 -5.26
CA THR A 321 -16.16 -26.37 -6.22
C THR A 321 -17.21 -27.25 -5.55
N ASP A 322 -16.93 -27.77 -4.36
CA ASP A 322 -17.83 -28.63 -3.61
C ASP A 322 -19.06 -27.89 -3.08
N LEU A 323 -18.86 -26.68 -2.55
CA LEU A 323 -19.95 -25.86 -2.00
C LEU A 323 -21.03 -25.51 -3.04
N PHE A 324 -20.66 -25.39 -4.31
CA PHE A 324 -21.59 -25.07 -5.40
C PHE A 324 -22.04 -26.28 -6.22
N ARG A 325 -21.53 -27.49 -5.93
CA ARG A 325 -21.74 -28.70 -6.75
C ARG A 325 -23.21 -29.04 -6.96
N THR A 326 -24.00 -29.09 -5.88
CA THR A 326 -25.43 -29.44 -5.94
C THR A 326 -26.25 -28.37 -6.66
N ALA A 327 -26.01 -27.10 -6.34
CA ALA A 327 -26.66 -25.97 -6.98
C ALA A 327 -26.39 -25.94 -8.51
N LEU A 328 -25.17 -26.25 -8.94
CA LEU A 328 -24.80 -26.35 -10.35
C LEU A 328 -25.48 -27.51 -11.08
N ALA A 329 -25.66 -28.66 -10.40
CA ALA A 329 -26.30 -29.84 -10.99
C ALA A 329 -27.80 -29.64 -11.24
N ASN A 330 -28.48 -28.89 -10.36
CA ASN A 330 -29.91 -28.63 -10.46
C ASN A 330 -30.27 -27.53 -11.48
N ASN A 331 -29.28 -26.93 -12.15
CA ASN A 331 -29.45 -26.01 -13.28
C ASN A 331 -30.35 -24.79 -12.98
N TYR A 332 -30.36 -24.29 -11.74
CA TYR A 332 -31.07 -23.05 -11.38
C TYR A 332 -30.58 -21.81 -12.14
N PHE A 333 -29.35 -21.86 -12.65
CA PHE A 333 -28.73 -20.80 -13.42
C PHE A 333 -29.39 -20.64 -14.79
N VAL A 334 -30.07 -19.52 -15.00
CA VAL A 334 -30.43 -19.07 -16.35
C VAL A 334 -29.15 -18.83 -17.15
N SER A 335 -29.27 -18.80 -18.47
CA SER A 335 -28.24 -18.66 -19.53
C SER A 335 -27.14 -17.59 -19.35
N LYS A 336 -27.08 -16.88 -18.23
CA LYS A 336 -25.96 -16.04 -17.79
C LYS A 336 -25.53 -16.48 -16.38
N ASN A 337 -24.43 -17.22 -16.33
CA ASN A 337 -23.84 -17.72 -15.09
C ASN A 337 -23.30 -16.53 -14.26
N GLU A 338 -23.95 -16.17 -13.15
CA GLU A 338 -23.71 -14.88 -12.48
C GLU A 338 -23.88 -14.95 -10.94
N VAL A 339 -23.43 -16.04 -10.27
CA VAL A 339 -23.39 -16.06 -8.79
C VAL A 339 -22.48 -14.93 -8.32
N LYS A 340 -22.97 -14.11 -7.40
CA LYS A 340 -22.24 -12.93 -6.91
C LYS A 340 -22.30 -12.86 -5.39
N LEU A 341 -21.22 -12.36 -4.79
CA LEU A 341 -21.23 -11.83 -3.43
C LEU A 341 -21.16 -10.31 -3.51
N LYS A 342 -22.20 -9.62 -3.05
CA LYS A 342 -22.22 -8.17 -2.94
C LYS A 342 -21.87 -7.73 -1.53
N ILE A 343 -21.01 -6.74 -1.39
CA ILE A 343 -20.50 -6.21 -0.13
C ILE A 343 -21.14 -4.86 0.12
N ASN A 344 -21.99 -4.82 1.14
CA ASN A 344 -22.59 -3.59 1.63
C ASN A 344 -21.72 -3.10 2.81
N TYR A 345 -20.60 -2.43 2.49
CA TYR A 345 -19.61 -2.04 3.49
C TYR A 345 -20.20 -1.18 4.62
N ARG A 346 -21.09 -0.23 4.29
CA ARG A 346 -21.71 0.67 5.28
C ARG A 346 -22.60 -0.07 6.28
N ASP A 347 -23.39 -1.01 5.77
CA ASP A 347 -24.31 -1.82 6.58
C ASP A 347 -23.59 -3.00 7.25
N LYS A 348 -22.29 -3.18 6.97
CA LYS A 348 -21.46 -4.31 7.42
C LYS A 348 -22.13 -5.63 7.07
N LYS A 349 -22.66 -5.70 5.85
CA LYS A 349 -23.34 -6.87 5.33
C LYS A 349 -22.69 -7.37 4.06
N MET A 350 -22.88 -8.65 3.78
CA MET A 350 -22.61 -9.28 2.50
C MET A 350 -23.88 -9.99 2.04
N THR A 351 -24.26 -9.81 0.78
CA THR A 351 -25.43 -10.45 0.20
C THR A 351 -24.96 -11.44 -0.86
N LEU A 352 -25.29 -12.72 -0.69
CA LEU A 352 -25.17 -13.72 -1.74
C LEU A 352 -26.33 -13.56 -2.72
N ILE A 353 -26.00 -13.33 -3.98
CA ILE A 353 -26.94 -13.14 -5.08
C ILE A 353 -26.79 -14.30 -6.05
N VAL A 354 -27.88 -15.05 -6.22
CA VAL A 354 -27.93 -16.18 -7.14
C VAL A 354 -29.08 -15.96 -8.12
N PRO A 355 -28.80 -15.80 -9.42
CA PRO A 355 -29.83 -15.78 -10.44
C PRO A 355 -30.66 -17.07 -10.43
N PHE A 356 -31.98 -16.92 -10.42
CA PHE A 356 -32.97 -17.99 -10.31
C PHE A 356 -34.07 -17.78 -11.32
N GLY A 357 -34.04 -18.48 -12.45
CA GLY A 357 -35.10 -18.38 -13.47
C GLY A 357 -35.25 -17.00 -14.13
N SER A 358 -36.10 -16.95 -15.15
CA SER A 358 -36.47 -15.69 -15.83
C SER A 358 -37.98 -15.66 -16.03
N VAL A 359 -38.60 -14.54 -15.66
CA VAL A 359 -40.02 -14.30 -15.89
C VAL A 359 -40.18 -13.46 -17.15
N LEU A 360 -41.09 -13.90 -18.02
CA LEU A 360 -41.51 -13.11 -19.17
C LEU A 360 -42.44 -11.99 -18.69
N VAL A 361 -42.00 -10.75 -18.80
CA VAL A 361 -42.79 -9.56 -18.51
C VAL A 361 -43.19 -8.93 -19.84
N ILE A 362 -44.50 -8.78 -20.06
CA ILE A 362 -45.04 -8.13 -21.26
C ILE A 362 -45.70 -6.82 -20.83
N THR A 363 -45.11 -5.69 -21.25
CA THR A 363 -45.64 -4.36 -20.97
C THR A 363 -45.97 -3.67 -22.30
N GLY A 364 -47.25 -3.67 -22.67
CA GLY A 364 -47.69 -3.20 -23.98
C GLY A 364 -47.17 -4.12 -25.09
N THR A 365 -46.37 -3.57 -26.02
CA THR A 365 -45.69 -4.34 -27.08
C THR A 365 -44.27 -4.76 -26.69
N THR A 366 -43.79 -4.39 -25.51
CA THR A 366 -42.45 -4.73 -25.03
C THR A 366 -42.50 -6.10 -24.33
N VAL A 367 -41.60 -6.99 -24.75
CA VAL A 367 -41.40 -8.30 -24.13
C VAL A 367 -40.01 -8.30 -23.51
N GLU A 368 -39.94 -8.42 -22.18
CA GLU A 368 -38.69 -8.43 -21.42
C GLU A 368 -38.59 -9.71 -20.60
N PHE A 369 -37.41 -10.31 -20.56
CA PHE A 369 -37.11 -11.41 -19.64
C PHE A 369 -36.43 -10.82 -18.40
N VAL A 370 -37.17 -10.75 -17.30
CA VAL A 370 -36.63 -10.30 -16.02
C VAL A 370 -36.04 -11.50 -15.29
N THR A 371 -34.76 -11.41 -14.93
CA THR A 371 -34.11 -12.44 -14.12
C THR A 371 -34.53 -12.26 -12.67
N THR A 372 -35.11 -13.29 -12.08
CA THR A 372 -35.41 -13.33 -10.63
C THR A 372 -34.17 -13.82 -9.88
N ASN A 373 -34.00 -13.43 -8.61
CA ASN A 373 -32.84 -13.87 -7.82
C ASN A 373 -33.27 -14.63 -6.57
N ILE A 374 -32.27 -15.29 -5.98
CA ILE A 374 -32.26 -15.75 -4.61
C ILE A 374 -31.24 -14.90 -3.86
N LEU A 375 -31.64 -14.35 -2.71
CA LEU A 375 -30.78 -13.55 -1.85
C LEU A 375 -30.60 -14.18 -0.47
N TYR A 376 -29.36 -14.16 0.03
CA TYR A 376 -29.05 -14.41 1.44
C TYR A 376 -28.14 -13.31 1.97
N ASP A 377 -28.62 -12.60 2.99
CA ASP A 377 -27.86 -11.61 3.73
C ASP A 377 -27.03 -12.25 4.84
N PHE A 378 -25.79 -11.82 4.97
CA PHE A 378 -24.89 -12.16 6.06
C PHE A 378 -24.41 -10.89 6.75
N ASP A 379 -24.44 -10.88 8.07
CA ASP A 379 -23.75 -9.88 8.88
C ASP A 379 -22.25 -10.18 8.84
N LEU A 380 -21.45 -9.18 8.53
CA LEU A 380 -19.99 -9.23 8.49
C LEU A 380 -19.41 -8.74 9.82
N ILE A 381 -19.01 -9.68 10.68
CA ILE A 381 -18.58 -9.41 12.05
C ILE A 381 -17.05 -9.46 12.12
N LYS A 382 -16.41 -8.28 12.24
CA LYS A 382 -14.96 -8.19 12.44
C LYS A 382 -14.57 -8.90 13.75
N GLN A 383 -13.60 -9.81 13.68
CA GLN A 383 -13.07 -10.53 14.84
C GLN A 383 -11.77 -9.90 15.34
N SER A 384 -10.82 -9.67 14.44
CA SER A 384 -9.52 -9.06 14.73
C SER A 384 -9.04 -8.26 13.51
N VAL A 385 -7.77 -7.83 13.48
CA VAL A 385 -7.23 -7.10 12.33
C VAL A 385 -7.33 -7.95 11.07
N GLY A 386 -8.00 -7.43 10.03
CA GLY A 386 -8.18 -8.11 8.74
C GLY A 386 -9.10 -9.34 8.73
N THR A 387 -9.62 -9.83 9.87
CA THR A 387 -10.42 -11.07 9.94
C THR A 387 -11.89 -10.84 10.29
N TYR A 388 -12.76 -11.64 9.67
CA TYR A 388 -14.20 -11.49 9.71
C TYR A 388 -14.90 -12.85 9.86
N LYS A 389 -15.99 -12.85 10.61
CA LYS A 389 -16.94 -13.96 10.68
C LYS A 389 -18.22 -13.56 9.96
N PHE A 390 -18.82 -14.48 9.23
CA PHE A 390 -20.14 -14.30 8.65
C PHE A 390 -21.18 -14.91 9.59
N ARG A 391 -22.34 -14.27 9.68
CA ARG A 391 -23.53 -14.80 10.35
C ARG A 391 -24.71 -14.57 9.43
N LEU A 392 -25.53 -15.58 9.17
CA LEU A 392 -26.75 -15.38 8.39
C LEU A 392 -27.63 -14.35 9.11
N SER A 393 -27.98 -13.25 8.44
CA SER A 393 -28.75 -12.17 9.07
C SER A 393 -30.12 -12.68 9.53
N ASP A 394 -30.53 -12.25 10.72
CA ASP A 394 -31.86 -12.51 11.27
C ASP A 394 -32.47 -11.18 11.76
N PRO A 395 -33.54 -10.67 11.12
CA PRO A 395 -34.26 -11.27 9.98
C PRO A 395 -33.50 -11.11 8.64
N GLN A 396 -33.82 -12.00 7.69
CA GLN A 396 -33.52 -11.80 6.26
C GLN A 396 -34.42 -10.69 5.67
N GLY A 397 -34.08 -10.19 4.48
CA GLY A 397 -34.96 -9.29 3.74
C GLY A 397 -36.32 -9.92 3.42
N THR A 398 -37.31 -9.08 3.14
CA THR A 398 -38.71 -9.51 2.94
C THR A 398 -39.17 -9.47 1.50
N GLU A 399 -38.29 -9.06 0.58
CA GLU A 399 -38.61 -8.97 -0.85
C GLU A 399 -38.71 -10.37 -1.49
N ASP A 400 -39.31 -10.45 -2.68
CA ASP A 400 -39.57 -11.71 -3.38
C ASP A 400 -38.29 -12.55 -3.57
N ASP A 401 -37.16 -11.89 -3.87
CA ASP A 401 -35.88 -12.56 -4.05
C ASP A 401 -35.36 -13.24 -2.76
N TYR A 402 -35.68 -12.73 -1.57
CA TYR A 402 -35.38 -13.42 -0.31
C TYR A 402 -36.37 -14.56 -0.05
N SER A 403 -37.65 -14.35 -0.39
CA SER A 403 -38.68 -15.38 -0.28
C SER A 403 -38.35 -16.59 -1.16
N ASN A 404 -37.77 -16.39 -2.34
CA ASN A 404 -37.25 -17.46 -3.19
C ASN A 404 -36.16 -18.27 -2.48
N GLY A 405 -35.28 -17.61 -1.73
CA GLY A 405 -34.24 -18.28 -0.92
C GLY A 405 -34.77 -19.12 0.25
N LEU A 406 -36.02 -18.90 0.66
CA LEU A 406 -36.67 -19.70 1.71
C LEU A 406 -37.36 -20.96 1.17
N GLU A 407 -37.46 -21.14 -0.15
CA GLU A 407 -38.04 -22.35 -0.74
C GLU A 407 -37.21 -23.58 -0.32
N PRO A 408 -37.82 -24.65 0.23
CA PRO A 408 -37.07 -25.73 0.88
C PRO A 408 -36.03 -26.45 0.01
N ARG A 409 -36.27 -26.61 -1.30
CA ARG A 409 -35.32 -27.24 -2.23
C ARG A 409 -34.15 -26.30 -2.51
N ILE A 410 -34.44 -25.02 -2.73
CA ILE A 410 -33.42 -24.00 -2.94
C ILE A 410 -32.53 -23.86 -1.71
N LYS A 411 -33.13 -23.68 -0.53
CA LYS A 411 -32.40 -23.54 0.73
C LYS A 411 -31.48 -24.73 0.97
N LYS A 412 -31.96 -25.96 0.72
CA LYS A 412 -31.16 -27.19 0.86
C LYS A 412 -29.88 -27.16 0.01
N ASP A 413 -29.94 -26.61 -1.20
CA ASP A 413 -28.82 -26.64 -2.13
C ASP A 413 -27.74 -25.58 -1.82
N TYR A 414 -28.11 -24.48 -1.16
CA TYR A 414 -27.19 -23.44 -0.70
C TYR A 414 -26.80 -23.57 0.78
N GLN A 415 -27.45 -24.45 1.54
CA GLN A 415 -27.14 -24.68 2.96
C GLN A 415 -25.66 -25.03 3.20
N PRO A 416 -24.98 -25.87 2.38
CA PRO A 416 -23.55 -26.14 2.60
C PRO A 416 -22.67 -24.88 2.53
N LEU A 417 -22.97 -23.97 1.61
CA LEU A 417 -22.27 -22.68 1.50
C LEU A 417 -22.55 -21.78 2.70
N ILE A 418 -23.81 -21.70 3.13
CA ILE A 418 -24.21 -20.95 4.33
C ILE A 418 -23.48 -21.51 5.55
N ASP A 419 -23.51 -22.81 5.77
CA ASP A 419 -22.86 -23.50 6.90
C ASP A 419 -21.34 -23.25 6.90
N TYR A 420 -20.70 -23.32 5.74
CA TYR A 420 -19.27 -23.03 5.60
C TYR A 420 -18.94 -21.59 6.02
N LEU A 421 -19.70 -20.61 5.53
CA LEU A 421 -19.50 -19.20 5.87
C LEU A 421 -19.77 -18.91 7.36
N GLU A 422 -20.76 -19.56 7.98
CA GLU A 422 -21.06 -19.35 9.41
C GLU A 422 -20.09 -20.06 10.37
N ALA A 423 -19.52 -21.19 9.95
CA ALA A 423 -18.56 -21.95 10.74
C ALA A 423 -17.17 -21.31 10.77
N GLY A 424 -16.73 -20.78 9.62
CA GLY A 424 -15.37 -20.29 9.44
C GLY A 424 -15.09 -18.90 10.03
N THR A 425 -13.82 -18.53 9.97
CA THR A 425 -13.35 -17.14 10.11
C THR A 425 -12.45 -16.86 8.91
N PHE A 426 -12.62 -15.69 8.31
CA PHE A 426 -12.09 -15.43 6.98
C PHE A 426 -11.28 -14.14 6.91
N ARG A 427 -10.33 -14.11 5.98
CA ARG A 427 -9.64 -12.91 5.51
C ARG A 427 -9.97 -12.67 4.04
N PHE A 428 -9.98 -11.42 3.63
CA PHE A 428 -10.11 -11.04 2.21
C PHE A 428 -8.72 -10.74 1.66
N ASP A 429 -8.21 -11.64 0.82
CA ASP A 429 -6.89 -11.51 0.22
C ASP A 429 -7.02 -11.27 -1.28
N TRP A 430 -6.24 -10.34 -1.81
CA TRP A 430 -6.13 -10.14 -3.25
C TRP A 430 -5.48 -11.35 -3.93
N GLY A 431 -6.01 -11.73 -5.09
CA GLY A 431 -5.54 -12.85 -5.88
C GLY A 431 -6.30 -14.15 -5.70
N VAL A 432 -5.74 -15.21 -6.30
CA VAL A 432 -6.28 -16.57 -6.29
C VAL A 432 -5.47 -17.44 -5.33
N LEU A 433 -6.17 -18.27 -4.55
CA LEU A 433 -5.55 -19.13 -3.55
C LEU A 433 -4.44 -20.03 -4.14
N GLY A 434 -3.26 -20.00 -3.54
CA GLY A 434 -2.13 -20.87 -3.91
C GLY A 434 -1.47 -20.52 -5.24
N LYS A 435 -1.81 -19.38 -5.86
CA LYS A 435 -1.18 -18.89 -7.08
C LYS A 435 -0.39 -17.62 -6.81
N LYS A 436 0.80 -17.53 -7.43
CA LYS A 436 1.58 -16.29 -7.45
C LYS A 436 0.88 -15.29 -8.36
N THR A 437 0.57 -14.14 -7.80
CA THR A 437 -0.15 -13.01 -8.39
C THR A 437 0.64 -12.50 -9.62
N ALA A 438 0.18 -12.80 -10.84
CA ALA A 438 0.59 -12.03 -12.02
C ALA A 438 -0.34 -10.81 -12.19
N ASP A 439 -0.06 -9.86 -13.09
CA ASP A 439 -0.90 -8.67 -13.38
C ASP A 439 -2.40 -8.95 -13.58
N GLU A 440 -2.78 -10.19 -13.90
CA GLU A 440 -4.18 -10.59 -14.06
C GLU A 440 -4.88 -10.90 -12.72
N ASP A 441 -4.14 -11.09 -11.64
CA ASP A 441 -4.66 -11.55 -10.35
C ASP A 441 -5.17 -10.42 -9.44
N ALA A 442 -4.84 -9.15 -9.73
CA ALA A 442 -5.40 -7.98 -9.04
C ALA A 442 -6.93 -7.83 -9.26
N GLN A 443 -7.48 -8.55 -10.23
CA GLN A 443 -8.92 -8.63 -10.48
C GLN A 443 -9.60 -9.73 -9.66
N PHE A 444 -8.91 -10.42 -8.75
CA PHE A 444 -9.50 -11.48 -7.95
C PHE A 444 -9.33 -11.21 -6.46
N VAL A 445 -10.29 -11.72 -5.69
CA VAL A 445 -10.25 -11.72 -4.23
C VAL A 445 -10.63 -13.10 -3.75
N THR A 446 -9.84 -13.61 -2.83
CA THR A 446 -10.10 -14.85 -2.11
C THR A 446 -10.57 -14.53 -0.69
N ILE A 447 -11.76 -15.02 -0.36
CA ILE A 447 -12.26 -15.12 1.02
C ILE A 447 -11.62 -16.38 1.62
N GLN A 448 -10.42 -16.24 2.17
CA GLN A 448 -9.59 -17.35 2.66
C GLN A 448 -10.02 -17.76 4.08
N ASP A 449 -10.20 -19.06 4.31
CA ASP A 449 -10.42 -19.60 5.65
C ASP A 449 -9.10 -19.57 6.44
N ILE A 450 -9.11 -18.93 7.62
CA ILE A 450 -7.91 -18.82 8.44
C ILE A 450 -7.47 -20.14 9.06
N SER A 451 -8.40 -21.09 9.21
CA SER A 451 -8.15 -22.40 9.83
C SER A 451 -7.54 -23.40 8.85
N ASP A 452 -7.75 -23.19 7.55
CA ASP A 452 -7.16 -23.97 6.48
C ASP A 452 -6.74 -23.04 5.32
N PRO A 453 -5.44 -22.69 5.21
CA PRO A 453 -4.94 -21.82 4.15
C PRO A 453 -5.16 -22.35 2.73
N ALA A 454 -5.45 -23.64 2.54
CA ALA A 454 -5.79 -24.23 1.24
C ALA A 454 -7.28 -24.04 0.86
N SER A 455 -8.10 -23.56 1.80
CA SER A 455 -9.55 -23.41 1.65
C SER A 455 -9.95 -21.94 1.57
N GLY A 456 -10.88 -21.66 0.66
CA GLY A 456 -11.36 -20.30 0.43
C GLY A 456 -12.25 -20.19 -0.80
N ILE A 457 -12.99 -19.09 -0.88
CA ILE A 457 -13.86 -18.78 -2.03
C ILE A 457 -13.23 -17.63 -2.80
N THR A 458 -12.77 -17.90 -4.01
CA THR A 458 -12.21 -16.90 -4.92
C THR A 458 -13.27 -16.40 -5.87
N GLY A 459 -13.30 -15.09 -6.10
CA GLY A 459 -14.08 -14.52 -7.19
C GLY A 459 -13.39 -13.35 -7.87
N GLN A 460 -13.98 -12.92 -8.98
CA GLN A 460 -13.49 -11.81 -9.77
C GLN A 460 -14.14 -10.49 -9.34
N VAL A 461 -13.37 -9.43 -9.19
CA VAL A 461 -13.81 -8.07 -8.93
C VAL A 461 -13.44 -7.17 -10.10
N LYS A 462 -14.21 -6.12 -10.34
CA LYS A 462 -13.93 -5.12 -11.39
C LYS A 462 -13.43 -3.84 -10.76
N PHE A 463 -12.37 -3.26 -11.29
CA PHE A 463 -11.96 -1.90 -10.96
C PHE A 463 -12.98 -0.89 -11.49
N LYS A 464 -13.31 0.12 -10.69
CA LYS A 464 -14.19 1.22 -11.12
C LYS A 464 -13.33 2.27 -11.82
N LYS A 465 -13.75 2.65 -13.02
CA LYS A 465 -13.09 3.69 -13.83
C LYS A 465 -13.32 5.08 -13.27
#